data_AF-A0A1C0AAR6-F1
#
_entry.id   AF-A0A1C0AAR6-F1
#
_cell.length_a   1.000
_cell.length_b   1.000
_cell.length_c   1.000
_cell.angle_alpha   90.00
_cell.angle_beta   90.00
_cell.angle_gamma   90.00
#
_symmetry.space_group_name_H-M   'P 1'
#
loop_
_entity.id
_entity.type
_entity.pdbx_description
1 polymer ?
#
loop_
_entity_poly.entity_id
_entity_poly.type
_entity_poly.pdbx_seq_one_letter_code
_entity_poly.pdbx_strand_id
1 'polypeptide(L)'
;MLYILLNNPKVTINQLAKRCKVSSRTIRSDLKKLEEKLNCIGVILHKKPGVGVWLESEYDKIMWLKEHILKAITFKSNFSPSDRRKEIIKILLEDKSYNCSLLAQELYVSKSTISKDLGEIRKWLSNYNLTLQNSQQSGIEIKGEERHLRVAIVEILFRLMKQADLEEISKLLEDNHSVNPKDYEVLKDFSAEVDLKKIKEIIYSQEIKGKFLFTQISILAIIFYISISIKRFKQGKKIKLLEKDIIRLKRLKLFKLAKIIGKKAEEEFGFLILEDELCGTFIQFLCANIYYDNTLTTKEEISKRINKTVMEISRRFIDLVEDELGVNLADDINLFLDLILHVRHIYNHFRYQVPKIVVNELDNIILNRIKENNPNIIEISNKIIDIFSQYQINILSERDIDYIAILLLSAVEKFTEKTKAIIINNETFAINELMINRLISSISNLEIIDHIYNQDINHKKLKGADLIITSNQLVTLPEAIVISPLVKQEDIQLIRSRIKLLAEDKAL
;
A
#
# COMPACT_ATOMS: atom_id res chain seq x y z
N MET A 1 24.97 27.09 15.33
CA MET A 1 26.13 27.37 16.21
C MET A 1 27.36 26.54 15.84
N LEU A 2 27.31 25.20 15.89
CA LEU A 2 28.47 24.33 15.62
C LEU A 2 29.10 24.57 14.23
N TYR A 3 28.28 24.73 13.19
CA TYR A 3 28.74 25.13 11.85
C TYR A 3 29.56 26.45 11.85
N ILE A 4 29.20 27.42 12.69
CA ILE A 4 29.93 28.69 12.81
C ILE A 4 31.30 28.42 13.46
N LEU A 5 31.34 27.62 14.52
CA LEU A 5 32.58 27.25 15.20
C LEU A 5 33.54 26.47 14.30
N LEU A 6 33.02 25.62 13.41
CA LEU A 6 33.85 24.86 12.48
C LEU A 6 34.47 25.74 11.39
N ASN A 7 33.77 26.79 10.96
CA ASN A 7 34.23 27.65 9.87
C ASN A 7 34.99 28.90 10.32
N ASN A 8 35.24 29.06 11.62
CA ASN A 8 35.94 30.22 12.16
C ASN A 8 36.94 29.75 13.22
N PRO A 9 38.22 30.17 13.16
CA PRO A 9 39.24 29.68 14.08
C PRO A 9 38.94 30.04 15.54
N LYS A 10 38.35 31.22 15.82
CA LYS A 10 37.87 31.65 17.15
C LYS A 10 36.66 32.58 16.99
N VAL A 11 35.65 32.43 17.85
CA VAL A 11 34.43 33.26 17.82
C VAL A 11 34.00 33.65 19.23
N THR A 12 33.67 34.91 19.47
CA THR A 12 33.18 35.36 20.79
C THR A 12 31.73 34.95 21.04
N ILE A 13 31.32 34.86 22.31
CA ILE A 13 29.94 34.57 22.70
C ILE A 13 28.96 35.61 22.10
N ASN A 14 29.35 36.88 22.05
CA ASN A 14 28.51 37.94 21.49
C ASN A 14 28.37 37.81 19.96
N GLN A 15 29.43 37.41 19.25
CA GLN A 15 29.34 37.10 17.82
C GLN A 15 28.46 35.88 17.55
N LEU A 16 28.56 34.83 18.37
CA LEU A 16 27.67 33.66 18.28
C LEU A 16 26.22 34.05 18.55
N ALA A 17 25.95 34.86 19.58
CA ALA A 17 24.64 35.36 19.93
C ALA A 17 24.01 36.16 18.77
N LYS A 18 24.78 37.08 18.17
CA LYS A 18 24.34 37.88 17.02
C LYS A 18 24.05 37.02 15.79
N ARG A 19 24.96 36.09 15.42
CA ARG A 19 24.79 35.22 14.25
C ARG A 19 23.67 34.20 14.43
N CYS A 20 23.46 33.70 15.64
CA CYS A 20 22.39 32.75 15.96
C CYS A 20 21.06 33.45 16.32
N LYS A 21 21.03 34.80 16.39
CA LYS A 21 19.86 35.61 16.78
C LYS A 21 19.25 35.19 18.13
N VAL A 22 20.09 34.91 19.12
CA VAL A 22 19.69 34.53 20.49
C VAL A 22 20.50 35.30 21.54
N SER A 23 20.11 35.19 22.82
CA SER A 23 20.84 35.86 23.91
C SER A 23 22.20 35.18 24.20
N SER A 24 23.16 35.94 24.72
CA SER A 24 24.44 35.38 25.20
C SER A 24 24.26 34.34 26.33
N ARG A 25 23.15 34.42 27.08
CA ARG A 25 22.78 33.41 28.09
C ARG A 25 22.42 32.08 27.41
N THR A 26 21.63 32.12 26.33
CA THR A 26 21.26 30.95 25.53
C THR A 26 22.51 30.29 24.94
N ILE A 27 23.42 31.07 24.35
CA ILE A 27 24.68 30.56 23.80
C ILE A 27 25.50 29.82 24.86
N ARG A 28 25.62 30.34 26.09
CA ARG A 28 26.36 29.65 27.17
C ARG A 28 25.74 28.30 27.52
N SER A 29 24.41 28.23 27.58
CA SER A 29 23.69 26.97 27.84
C SER A 29 23.90 25.95 26.72
N ASP A 30 23.77 26.40 25.47
CA ASP A 30 23.96 25.53 24.30
C ASP A 30 25.40 25.06 24.15
N LEU A 31 26.39 25.91 24.46
CA LEU A 31 27.81 25.53 24.44
C LEU A 31 28.13 24.43 25.45
N LYS A 32 27.45 24.40 26.60
CA LYS A 32 27.61 23.33 27.60
C LYS A 32 27.10 21.98 27.05
N LYS A 33 25.89 21.97 26.50
CA LYS A 33 25.31 20.77 25.85
C LYS A 33 26.15 20.30 24.65
N LEU A 34 26.71 21.25 23.91
CA LEU A 34 27.53 20.96 22.74
C LEU A 34 28.88 20.34 23.14
N GLU A 35 29.53 20.87 24.17
CA GLU A 35 30.78 20.32 24.72
C GLU A 35 30.64 18.86 25.14
N GLU A 36 29.56 18.50 25.83
CA GLU A 36 29.27 17.11 26.22
C GLU A 36 29.23 16.18 24.99
N LYS A 37 28.55 16.60 23.90
CA LYS A 37 28.45 15.81 22.67
C LYS A 37 29.76 15.73 21.89
N LEU A 38 30.53 16.80 21.86
CA LEU A 38 31.80 16.88 21.14
C LEU A 38 32.89 16.04 21.81
N ASN A 39 32.91 15.99 23.15
CA ASN A 39 33.84 15.16 23.89
C ASN A 39 33.68 13.67 23.57
N CYS A 40 32.45 13.19 23.33
CA CYS A 40 32.19 11.80 22.92
C CYS A 40 32.83 11.39 21.59
N ILE A 41 33.16 12.36 20.73
CA ILE A 41 33.79 12.15 19.43
C ILE A 41 35.24 12.68 19.38
N GLY A 42 35.82 12.98 20.54
CA GLY A 42 37.21 13.42 20.67
C GLY A 42 37.47 14.85 20.19
N VAL A 43 36.44 15.71 20.15
CA VAL A 43 36.59 17.14 19.81
C VAL A 43 36.46 17.99 21.07
N ILE A 44 37.48 18.78 21.38
CA ILE A 44 37.52 19.62 22.58
C ILE A 44 36.99 21.02 22.26
N LEU A 45 36.02 21.50 23.06
CA LEU A 45 35.49 22.85 22.95
C LEU A 45 36.14 23.76 24.00
N HIS A 46 36.96 24.71 23.56
CA HIS A 46 37.61 25.67 24.45
C HIS A 46 36.80 26.94 24.60
N LYS A 47 36.77 27.48 25.83
CA LYS A 47 36.12 28.74 26.19
C LYS A 47 37.11 29.59 26.99
N LYS A 48 37.57 30.72 26.44
CA LYS A 48 38.47 31.64 27.15
C LYS A 48 37.95 33.08 27.10
N PRO A 49 37.71 33.74 28.25
CA PRO A 49 37.36 35.16 28.29
C PRO A 49 38.38 36.02 27.53
N GLY A 50 37.89 37.03 26.80
CA GLY A 50 38.74 37.91 25.96
C GLY A 50 39.27 37.29 24.66
N VAL A 51 39.26 35.96 24.52
CA VAL A 51 39.79 35.24 23.34
C VAL A 51 38.66 34.62 22.51
N GLY A 52 37.62 34.10 23.15
CA GLY A 52 36.45 33.52 22.49
C GLY A 52 36.31 32.02 22.69
N VAL A 53 35.63 31.38 21.75
CA VAL A 53 35.27 29.96 21.72
C VAL A 53 35.82 29.35 20.43
N TRP A 54 36.46 28.19 20.54
CA TRP A 54 36.97 27.42 19.39
C TRP A 54 36.94 25.92 19.64
N LEU A 55 37.15 25.16 18.57
CA LEU A 55 37.22 23.70 18.60
C LEU A 55 38.66 23.26 18.35
N GLU A 56 39.09 22.22 19.05
CA GLU A 56 40.42 21.62 18.92
C GLU A 56 40.29 20.10 18.82
N SER A 57 40.91 19.53 17.79
CA SER A 57 40.93 18.10 17.48
C SER A 57 41.89 17.84 16.30
N GLU A 58 42.19 16.57 16.03
CA GLU A 58 42.83 16.13 14.79
C GLU A 58 42.12 16.68 13.54
N TYR A 59 42.90 17.03 12.51
CA TYR A 59 42.41 17.64 11.28
C TYR A 59 41.32 16.80 10.60
N ASP A 60 41.54 15.50 10.49
CA ASP A 60 40.60 14.57 9.84
C ASP A 60 39.24 14.53 10.55
N LYS A 61 39.22 14.61 11.88
CA LYS A 61 37.98 14.68 12.66
C LYS A 61 37.23 16.00 12.48
N ILE A 62 37.94 17.12 12.44
CA ILE A 62 37.32 18.43 12.16
C ILE A 62 36.75 18.47 10.73
N MET A 63 37.47 17.90 9.77
CA MET A 63 37.01 17.79 8.38
C MET A 63 35.80 16.85 8.26
N TRP A 64 35.87 15.68 8.88
CA TRP A 64 34.74 14.74 8.96
C TRP A 64 33.49 15.42 9.56
N LEU A 65 33.65 16.16 10.67
CA LEU A 65 32.55 16.85 11.34
C LEU A 65 31.98 18.00 10.48
N LYS A 66 32.85 18.74 9.76
CA LYS A 66 32.43 19.76 8.78
C LYS A 66 31.59 19.13 7.67
N GLU A 67 32.07 18.05 7.06
CA GLU A 67 31.35 17.39 5.98
C GLU A 67 30.02 16.83 6.44
N HIS A 68 29.96 16.17 7.61
CA HIS A 68 28.72 15.59 8.12
C HIS A 68 27.68 16.66 8.46
N ILE A 69 28.11 17.78 9.06
CA ILE A 69 27.20 18.88 9.38
C ILE A 69 26.76 19.62 8.13
N LEU A 70 27.66 19.86 7.18
CA LEU A 70 27.31 20.49 5.91
C LEU A 70 26.34 19.60 5.13
N LYS A 71 26.60 18.29 5.05
CA LYS A 71 25.68 17.31 4.44
C LYS A 71 24.32 17.32 5.14
N ALA A 72 24.27 17.32 6.47
CA ALA A 72 23.01 17.36 7.21
C ALA A 72 22.22 18.68 7.01
N ILE A 73 22.91 19.83 6.98
CA ILE A 73 22.28 21.13 6.71
C ILE A 73 21.73 21.15 5.27
N THR A 74 22.56 20.82 4.29
CA THR A 74 22.21 20.83 2.87
C THR A 74 21.09 19.84 2.57
N PHE A 75 21.11 18.65 3.17
CA PHE A 75 20.07 17.64 3.03
C PHE A 75 18.71 18.18 3.50
N LYS A 76 18.65 18.74 4.72
CA LYS A 76 17.40 19.29 5.28
C LYS A 76 16.93 20.55 4.55
N SER A 77 17.84 21.43 4.13
CA SER A 77 17.48 22.64 3.38
C SER A 77 16.97 22.32 1.97
N ASN A 78 17.37 21.18 1.40
CA ASN A 78 16.95 20.73 0.08
C ASN A 78 15.68 19.88 0.10
N PHE A 79 15.01 19.74 1.25
CA PHE A 79 13.73 19.05 1.31
C PHE A 79 12.71 19.68 0.38
N SER A 80 12.10 18.83 -0.44
CA SER A 80 10.89 19.19 -1.14
C SER A 80 9.81 19.58 -0.13
N PRO A 81 8.78 20.36 -0.52
CA PRO A 81 7.64 20.63 0.37
C PRO A 81 6.98 19.34 0.89
N SER A 82 7.03 18.23 0.13
CA SER A 82 6.54 16.93 0.58
C SER A 82 7.40 16.36 1.71
N ASP A 83 8.71 16.26 1.51
CA ASP A 83 9.62 15.66 2.48
C ASP A 83 9.67 16.48 3.77
N ARG A 84 9.67 17.81 3.64
CA ARG A 84 9.62 18.71 4.80
C ARG A 84 8.35 18.51 5.62
N ARG A 85 7.18 18.33 4.97
CA ARG A 85 5.92 18.04 5.68
C ARG A 85 5.98 16.71 6.41
N LYS A 86 6.53 15.66 5.78
CA LYS A 86 6.70 14.35 6.41
C LYS A 86 7.61 14.42 7.64
N GLU A 87 8.71 15.16 7.55
CA GLU A 87 9.62 15.36 8.68
C GLU A 87 8.94 16.14 9.82
N ILE A 88 8.16 17.18 9.53
CA ILE A 88 7.39 17.90 10.56
C ILE A 88 6.39 16.95 11.25
N ILE A 89 5.67 16.12 10.48
CA ILE A 89 4.73 15.14 11.03
C ILE A 89 5.47 14.15 11.93
N LYS A 90 6.62 13.62 11.49
CA LYS A 90 7.48 12.73 12.29
C LYS A 90 7.83 13.38 13.63
N ILE A 91 8.39 14.60 13.60
CA ILE A 91 8.81 15.33 14.79
C ILE A 91 7.64 15.53 15.78
N LEU A 92 6.45 15.87 15.28
CA LEU A 92 5.28 16.13 16.11
C LEU A 92 4.65 14.85 16.69
N LEU A 93 4.71 13.71 15.98
CA LEU A 93 4.18 12.43 16.45
C LEU A 93 5.05 11.77 17.53
N GLU A 94 6.33 12.15 17.63
CA GLU A 94 7.23 11.79 18.73
C GLU A 94 6.89 12.49 20.06
N ASP A 95 5.77 13.22 20.12
CA ASP A 95 5.23 13.86 21.33
C ASP A 95 6.13 14.97 21.87
N LYS A 96 6.78 15.69 20.96
CA LYS A 96 7.62 16.84 21.26
C LYS A 96 6.85 18.13 21.00
N SER A 97 6.76 18.95 22.04
CA SER A 97 6.29 20.34 22.00
C SER A 97 7.14 21.23 21.07
N TYR A 98 6.73 21.60 19.85
CA TYR A 98 7.51 22.50 18.98
C TYR A 98 6.79 23.80 18.68
N ASN A 99 7.47 24.95 18.79
CA ASN A 99 6.95 26.19 18.21
C ASN A 99 7.41 26.37 16.75
N CYS A 100 6.70 27.20 15.98
CA CYS A 100 7.03 27.47 14.57
C CYS A 100 8.49 27.93 14.36
N SER A 101 9.08 28.61 15.35
CA SER A 101 10.46 29.11 15.26
C SER A 101 11.47 27.97 15.36
N LEU A 102 11.21 26.98 16.22
CA LEU A 102 12.05 25.79 16.36
C LEU A 102 11.99 24.92 15.11
N LEU A 103 10.79 24.67 14.56
CA LEU A 103 10.64 23.93 13.30
C LEU A 103 11.35 24.63 12.14
N ALA A 104 11.19 25.96 12.03
CA ALA A 104 11.88 26.76 11.01
C ALA A 104 13.40 26.65 11.13
N GLN A 105 13.92 26.64 12.35
CA GLN A 105 15.35 26.49 12.63
C GLN A 105 15.86 25.08 12.32
N GLU A 106 15.14 24.03 12.71
CA GLU A 106 15.55 22.63 12.49
C GLU A 106 15.54 22.24 11.01
N LEU A 107 14.62 22.82 10.23
CA LEU A 107 14.43 22.53 8.81
C LEU A 107 15.07 23.58 7.89
N TYR A 108 15.76 24.59 8.45
CA TYR A 108 16.44 25.66 7.72
C TYR A 108 15.52 26.42 6.73
N VAL A 109 14.27 26.66 7.11
CA VAL A 109 13.28 27.41 6.31
C VAL A 109 12.72 28.62 7.07
N SER A 110 11.95 29.47 6.41
CA SER A 110 11.28 30.60 7.05
C SER A 110 10.07 30.14 7.87
N LYS A 111 9.65 30.96 8.86
CA LYS A 111 8.41 30.72 9.61
C LYS A 111 7.16 30.73 8.73
N SER A 112 7.17 31.51 7.64
CA SER A 112 6.05 31.55 6.69
C SER A 112 5.93 30.25 5.90
N THR A 113 7.06 29.62 5.53
CA THR A 113 7.08 28.28 4.92
C THR A 113 6.50 27.23 5.86
N ILE A 114 6.94 27.20 7.13
CA ILE A 114 6.37 26.30 8.15
C ILE A 114 4.86 26.53 8.29
N SER A 115 4.40 27.78 8.33
CA SER A 115 2.96 28.07 8.48
C SER A 115 2.13 27.51 7.31
N LYS A 116 2.65 27.57 6.08
CA LYS A 116 2.00 26.94 4.91
C LYS A 116 2.00 25.41 5.04
N ASP A 117 3.14 24.83 5.41
CA ASP A 117 3.25 23.37 5.60
C ASP A 117 2.29 22.85 6.67
N LEU A 118 2.15 23.56 7.79
CA LEU A 118 1.20 23.21 8.86
C LEU A 118 -0.26 23.23 8.39
N GLY A 119 -0.60 24.08 7.41
CA GLY A 119 -1.93 24.09 6.79
C GLY A 119 -2.23 22.78 6.05
N GLU A 120 -1.26 22.26 5.30
CA GLU A 120 -1.39 20.97 4.60
C GLU A 120 -1.33 19.78 5.57
N ILE A 121 -0.50 19.87 6.62
CA ILE A 121 -0.43 18.85 7.67
C ILE A 121 -1.77 18.72 8.41
N ARG A 122 -2.49 19.83 8.65
CA ARG A 122 -3.85 19.79 9.23
C ARG A 122 -4.80 18.94 8.38
N LYS A 123 -4.77 19.08 7.05
CA LYS A 123 -5.60 18.29 6.12
C LYS A 123 -5.23 16.80 6.16
N TRP A 124 -3.93 16.50 6.23
CA TRP A 124 -3.49 15.11 6.34
C TRP A 124 -3.92 14.49 7.68
N LEU A 125 -3.75 15.20 8.79
CA LEU A 125 -4.14 14.74 10.13
C LEU A 125 -5.66 14.52 10.27
N SER A 126 -6.49 15.33 9.60
CA SER A 126 -7.95 15.16 9.67
C SER A 126 -8.41 13.82 9.09
N ASN A 127 -7.67 13.23 8.15
CA ASN A 127 -7.99 11.90 7.62
C ASN A 127 -7.90 10.82 8.72
N TYR A 128 -7.13 11.08 9.78
CA TYR A 128 -6.94 10.17 10.91
C TYR A 128 -7.73 10.60 12.14
N ASN A 129 -8.70 11.52 12.06
CA ASN A 129 -9.36 12.10 13.24
C ASN A 129 -8.36 12.74 14.24
N LEU A 130 -7.25 13.29 13.72
CA LEU A 130 -6.26 14.01 14.50
C LEU A 130 -6.34 15.51 14.20
N THR A 131 -6.02 16.32 15.20
CA THR A 131 -6.03 17.78 15.09
C THR A 131 -4.69 18.35 15.49
N LEU A 132 -4.31 19.45 14.84
CA LEU A 132 -3.13 20.21 15.20
C LEU A 132 -3.55 21.38 16.11
N GLN A 133 -3.11 21.38 17.36
CA GLN A 133 -3.40 22.46 18.32
C GLN A 133 -2.18 23.35 18.52
N ASN A 134 -2.40 24.66 18.61
CA ASN A 134 -1.39 25.63 19.00
C ASN A 134 -1.71 26.11 20.41
N SER A 135 -0.86 25.77 21.36
CA SER A 135 -0.90 26.33 22.72
C SER A 135 0.20 27.36 22.87
N GLN A 136 -0.13 28.49 23.51
CA GLN A 136 0.85 29.53 23.83
C GLN A 136 1.94 29.03 24.81
N GLN A 137 1.65 27.98 25.60
CA GLN A 137 2.56 27.46 26.62
C GLN A 137 3.33 26.20 26.17
N SER A 138 2.71 25.30 25.40
CA SER A 138 3.37 24.05 24.98
C SER A 138 3.92 24.08 23.56
N GLY A 139 3.37 24.92 22.65
CA GLY A 139 3.73 24.93 21.24
C GLY A 139 2.66 24.25 20.36
N ILE A 140 3.08 23.76 19.20
CA ILE A 140 2.29 22.98 18.24
C ILE A 140 2.28 21.52 18.70
N GLU A 141 1.11 20.91 18.77
CA GLU A 141 0.94 19.52 19.20
C GLU A 141 -0.14 18.82 18.38
N ILE A 142 0.01 17.50 18.20
CA ILE A 142 -1.03 16.65 17.60
C ILE A 142 -1.91 16.09 18.72
N LYS A 143 -3.23 16.28 18.60
CA LYS A 143 -4.24 15.77 19.55
C LYS A 143 -5.23 14.83 18.86
N GLY A 144 -5.60 13.77 19.57
CA GLY A 144 -6.62 12.82 19.17
C GLY A 144 -6.53 11.53 20.00
N GLU A 145 -7.33 10.53 19.65
CA GLU A 145 -7.26 9.22 20.31
C GLU A 145 -5.97 8.49 19.97
N GLU A 146 -5.41 7.79 20.96
CA GLU A 146 -4.15 7.06 20.80
C GLU A 146 -4.18 6.04 19.65
N ARG A 147 -5.33 5.38 19.42
CA ARG A 147 -5.48 4.41 18.31
C ARG A 147 -5.23 5.06 16.95
N HIS A 148 -5.73 6.28 16.76
CA HIS A 148 -5.60 7.02 15.51
C HIS A 148 -4.18 7.57 15.34
N LEU A 149 -3.58 8.01 16.45
CA LEU A 149 -2.19 8.46 16.47
C LEU A 149 -1.25 7.32 16.03
N ARG A 150 -1.44 6.10 16.55
CA ARG A 150 -0.65 4.94 16.14
C ARG A 150 -0.83 4.57 14.66
N VAL A 151 -2.05 4.66 14.13
CA VAL A 151 -2.29 4.44 12.68
C VAL A 151 -1.59 5.51 11.85
N ALA A 152 -1.65 6.78 12.26
CA ALA A 152 -0.94 7.87 11.58
C ALA A 152 0.59 7.69 11.64
N ILE A 153 1.13 7.17 12.76
CA ILE A 153 2.54 6.79 12.84
C ILE A 153 2.87 5.70 11.83
N VAL A 154 2.08 4.61 11.76
CA VAL A 154 2.33 3.54 10.78
C VAL A 154 2.35 4.10 9.37
N GLU A 155 1.37 4.92 9.00
CA GLU A 155 1.33 5.47 7.65
C GLU A 155 2.53 6.38 7.35
N ILE A 156 2.91 7.27 8.27
CA ILE A 156 4.03 8.17 8.00
C ILE A 156 5.35 7.39 7.88
N LEU A 157 5.51 6.26 8.59
CA LEU A 157 6.66 5.36 8.40
C LEU A 157 6.71 4.84 6.96
N PHE A 158 5.61 4.35 6.40
CA PHE A 158 5.55 3.92 5.01
C PHE A 158 5.87 5.04 4.01
N ARG A 159 5.50 6.30 4.32
CA ARG A 159 5.83 7.45 3.45
C ARG A 159 7.28 7.94 3.56
N LEU A 160 7.93 7.69 4.69
CA LEU A 160 9.31 8.10 4.99
C LEU A 160 10.33 7.06 4.55
N MET A 161 9.96 5.77 4.63
CA MET A 161 10.80 4.68 4.15
C MET A 161 10.94 4.72 2.63
N LYS A 162 12.13 4.35 2.16
CA LYS A 162 12.31 4.05 0.74
C LYS A 162 11.66 2.71 0.44
N GLN A 163 11.20 2.54 -0.79
CA GLN A 163 10.68 1.25 -1.25
C GLN A 163 11.70 0.11 -1.05
N ALA A 164 12.98 0.38 -1.32
CA ALA A 164 14.07 -0.57 -1.08
C ALA A 164 14.18 -1.01 0.39
N ASP A 165 13.96 -0.10 1.36
CA ASP A 165 14.02 -0.45 2.78
C ASP A 165 12.85 -1.38 3.16
N LEU A 166 11.65 -1.11 2.63
CA LEU A 166 10.47 -1.95 2.85
C LEU A 166 10.65 -3.35 2.25
N GLU A 167 11.19 -3.42 1.02
CA GLU A 167 11.50 -4.67 0.33
C GLU A 167 12.58 -5.47 1.07
N GLU A 168 13.64 -4.80 1.56
CA GLU A 168 14.69 -5.42 2.37
C GLU A 168 14.13 -6.00 3.67
N ILE A 169 13.40 -5.18 4.44
CA ILE A 169 12.77 -5.63 5.69
C ILE A 169 11.86 -6.82 5.42
N SER A 170 11.05 -6.77 4.37
CA SER A 170 10.15 -7.88 4.05
C SER A 170 10.91 -9.14 3.70
N LYS A 171 11.95 -9.04 2.87
CA LYS A 171 12.77 -10.18 2.48
C LYS A 171 13.47 -10.81 3.68
N LEU A 172 14.08 -10.00 4.54
CA LEU A 172 14.70 -10.48 5.78
C LEU A 172 13.67 -11.20 6.66
N LEU A 173 12.48 -10.62 6.80
CA LEU A 173 11.42 -11.25 7.55
C LEU A 173 10.98 -12.56 6.91
N GLU A 174 10.76 -12.63 5.59
CA GLU A 174 10.40 -13.82 4.82
C GLU A 174 11.42 -14.95 5.02
N ASP A 175 12.72 -14.63 4.95
CA ASP A 175 13.84 -15.54 5.19
C ASP A 175 14.03 -15.88 6.68
N ASN A 176 13.16 -15.38 7.57
CA ASN A 176 13.22 -15.54 9.02
C ASN A 176 14.52 -15.05 9.65
N HIS A 177 15.09 -13.98 9.11
CA HIS A 177 16.19 -13.24 9.72
C HIS A 177 15.68 -12.24 10.77
N SER A 178 16.52 -11.95 11.77
CA SER A 178 16.26 -10.92 12.78
C SER A 178 16.24 -9.54 12.11
N VAL A 179 15.29 -8.70 12.50
CA VAL A 179 15.17 -7.32 12.02
C VAL A 179 14.99 -6.41 13.23
N ASN A 180 16.05 -5.69 13.59
CA ASN A 180 16.01 -4.75 14.71
C ASN A 180 15.57 -3.37 14.22
N PRO A 181 14.48 -2.79 14.76
CA PRO A 181 14.03 -1.45 14.39
C PRO A 181 15.09 -0.35 14.54
N LYS A 182 16.11 -0.53 15.37
CA LYS A 182 17.21 0.44 15.54
C LYS A 182 18.10 0.60 14.31
N ASP A 183 18.17 -0.43 13.47
CA ASP A 183 19.04 -0.46 12.30
C ASP A 183 18.47 0.41 11.16
N TYR A 184 17.19 0.79 11.26
CA TYR A 184 16.49 1.63 10.30
C TYR A 184 16.19 3.00 10.92
N GLU A 185 16.73 4.07 10.31
CA GLU A 185 16.59 5.46 10.80
C GLU A 185 15.14 5.88 11.03
N VAL A 186 14.23 5.41 10.18
CA VAL A 186 12.81 5.74 10.23
C VAL A 186 12.08 5.00 11.36
N LEU A 187 12.48 3.77 11.70
CA LEU A 187 11.83 2.96 12.73
C LEU A 187 12.32 3.27 14.14
N LYS A 188 13.59 3.60 14.30
CA LYS A 188 14.25 3.81 15.61
C LYS A 188 13.44 4.70 16.56
N ASP A 189 12.84 5.76 16.03
CA ASP A 189 12.15 6.76 16.84
C ASP A 189 10.71 6.35 17.21
N PHE A 190 10.08 5.45 16.47
CA PHE A 190 8.66 5.08 16.65
C PHE A 190 8.43 3.67 17.16
N SER A 191 9.32 2.74 16.83
CA SER A 191 9.20 1.32 17.15
C SER A 191 9.82 0.99 18.50
N ALA A 192 9.33 -0.08 19.12
CA ALA A 192 9.95 -0.65 20.31
C ALA A 192 11.28 -1.32 19.95
N GLU A 193 12.15 -1.46 20.95
CA GLU A 193 13.41 -2.20 20.82
C GLU A 193 13.13 -3.72 20.90
N VAL A 194 12.36 -4.22 19.95
CA VAL A 194 11.92 -5.61 19.84
C VAL A 194 12.21 -6.06 18.41
N ASP A 195 12.80 -7.25 18.27
CA ASP A 195 13.00 -7.88 16.96
C ASP A 195 11.65 -8.10 16.25
N LEU A 196 11.51 -7.51 15.06
CA LEU A 196 10.28 -7.60 14.27
C LEU A 196 9.98 -9.04 13.84
N LYS A 197 11.00 -9.91 13.75
CA LYS A 197 10.81 -11.34 13.49
C LYS A 197 9.93 -12.00 14.55
N LYS A 198 10.12 -11.68 15.83
CA LYS A 198 9.32 -12.24 16.93
C LYS A 198 7.84 -11.87 16.80
N ILE A 199 7.58 -10.62 16.37
CA ILE A 199 6.21 -10.17 16.09
C ILE A 199 5.63 -10.95 14.90
N LYS A 200 6.40 -11.13 13.82
CA LYS A 200 6.00 -11.97 12.68
C LYS A 200 5.66 -13.41 13.11
N GLU A 201 6.47 -14.03 13.95
CA GLU A 201 6.27 -15.41 14.43
C GLU A 201 4.98 -15.56 15.25
N ILE A 202 4.65 -14.55 16.06
CA ILE A 202 3.37 -14.50 16.78
C ILE A 202 2.19 -14.39 15.80
N ILE A 203 2.29 -13.52 14.80
CA ILE A 203 1.25 -13.33 13.77
C ILE A 203 1.05 -14.60 12.94
N TYR A 204 2.13 -15.26 12.51
CA TYR A 204 2.09 -16.49 11.72
C TYR A 204 2.22 -17.76 12.56
N SER A 205 1.74 -17.69 13.79
CA SER A 205 1.68 -18.86 14.67
C SER A 205 0.82 -19.98 14.07
N GLN A 206 0.99 -21.21 14.56
CA GLN A 206 0.33 -22.42 14.05
C GLN A 206 -1.20 -22.29 13.90
N GLU A 207 -1.86 -21.44 14.70
CA GLU A 207 -3.30 -21.24 14.66
C GLU A 207 -3.76 -20.42 13.44
N ILE A 208 -2.84 -19.71 12.79
CA ILE A 208 -3.05 -18.81 11.64
C ILE A 208 -2.37 -19.35 10.38
N LYS A 209 -1.21 -20.00 10.53
CA LYS A 209 -0.44 -20.58 9.43
C LYS A 209 -1.32 -21.52 8.59
N GLY A 210 -1.34 -21.30 7.28
CA GLY A 210 -2.15 -22.06 6.32
C GLY A 210 -3.65 -21.73 6.29
N LYS A 211 -4.15 -20.91 7.23
CA LYS A 211 -5.54 -20.43 7.25
C LYS A 211 -5.71 -19.08 6.57
N PHE A 212 -4.78 -18.16 6.82
CA PHE A 212 -4.79 -16.81 6.27
C PHE A 212 -3.45 -16.52 5.62
N LEU A 213 -3.48 -15.91 4.44
CA LEU A 213 -2.28 -15.36 3.81
C LEU A 213 -2.47 -13.86 3.60
N PHE A 214 -1.72 -13.06 4.35
CA PHE A 214 -1.78 -11.60 4.27
C PHE A 214 -0.95 -11.08 3.10
N THR A 215 -1.33 -9.93 2.55
CA THR A 215 -0.43 -9.22 1.62
C THR A 215 0.82 -8.74 2.35
N GLN A 216 1.92 -8.58 1.62
CA GLN A 216 3.21 -8.15 2.17
C GLN A 216 3.10 -6.82 2.95
N ILE A 217 2.36 -5.86 2.40
CA ILE A 217 2.16 -4.56 3.05
C ILE A 217 1.24 -4.66 4.27
N SER A 218 0.21 -5.49 4.22
CA SER A 218 -0.66 -5.72 5.38
C SER A 218 0.10 -6.34 6.54
N ILE A 219 0.98 -7.32 6.28
CA ILE A 219 1.79 -7.93 7.34
C ILE A 219 2.78 -6.93 7.93
N LEU A 220 3.49 -6.16 7.09
CA LEU A 220 4.41 -5.12 7.56
C LEU A 220 3.67 -4.05 8.39
N ALA A 221 2.49 -3.62 7.94
CA ALA A 221 1.66 -2.66 8.66
C ALA A 221 1.26 -3.16 10.05
N ILE A 222 0.85 -4.43 10.17
CA ILE A 222 0.53 -5.04 11.46
C ILE A 222 1.78 -5.15 12.34
N ILE A 223 2.92 -5.58 11.78
CA ILE A 223 4.18 -5.70 12.52
C ILE A 223 4.63 -4.34 13.08
N PHE A 224 4.62 -3.30 12.24
CA PHE A 224 4.95 -1.95 12.65
C PHE A 224 3.95 -1.44 13.69
N TYR A 225 2.65 -1.64 13.47
CA TYR A 225 1.62 -1.25 14.44
C TYR A 225 1.82 -1.88 15.81
N ILE A 226 2.13 -3.18 15.87
CA ILE A 226 2.39 -3.89 17.13
C ILE A 226 3.66 -3.34 17.78
N SER A 227 4.74 -3.16 17.02
CA SER A 227 5.99 -2.60 17.55
C SER A 227 5.81 -1.19 18.14
N ILE A 228 5.07 -0.32 17.44
CA ILE A 228 4.69 1.00 17.93
C ILE A 228 3.82 0.88 19.18
N SER A 229 2.83 -0.02 19.16
CA SER A 229 1.92 -0.24 20.29
C SER A 229 2.66 -0.66 21.56
N ILE A 230 3.66 -1.54 21.44
CA ILE A 230 4.53 -1.92 22.57
C ILE A 230 5.25 -0.69 23.12
N LYS A 231 5.85 0.15 22.26
CA LYS A 231 6.57 1.36 22.69
C LYS A 231 5.62 2.34 23.40
N ARG A 232 4.49 2.65 22.78
CA ARG A 232 3.50 3.61 23.29
C ARG A 232 2.90 3.13 24.61
N PHE A 233 2.60 1.83 24.73
CA PHE A 233 2.15 1.22 25.97
C PHE A 233 3.17 1.35 27.10
N LYS A 234 4.46 1.06 26.83
CA LYS A 234 5.56 1.26 27.79
C LYS A 234 5.75 2.71 28.21
N GLN A 235 5.38 3.68 27.36
CA GLN A 235 5.36 5.11 27.66
C GLN A 235 4.10 5.55 28.44
N GLY A 236 3.20 4.62 28.80
CA GLY A 236 1.93 4.92 29.47
C GLY A 236 0.83 5.46 28.56
N LYS A 237 1.05 5.47 27.25
CA LYS A 237 0.12 6.01 26.24
C LYS A 237 -0.80 4.89 25.76
N LYS A 238 -1.90 4.71 26.47
CA LYS A 238 -2.82 3.57 26.32
C LYS A 238 -3.98 3.88 25.38
N ILE A 239 -4.41 2.88 24.62
CA ILE A 239 -5.69 2.92 23.90
C ILE A 239 -6.84 2.92 24.91
N LYS A 240 -7.89 3.69 24.61
CA LYS A 240 -9.17 3.66 25.32
C LYS A 240 -10.28 3.53 24.28
N LEU A 241 -11.07 2.47 24.38
CA LEU A 241 -12.24 2.23 23.54
C LEU A 241 -13.52 2.38 24.36
N LEU A 242 -14.62 2.64 23.66
CA LEU A 242 -15.94 2.60 24.30
C LEU A 242 -16.32 1.14 24.57
N GLU A 243 -16.95 0.88 25.70
CA GLU A 243 -17.35 -0.47 26.12
C GLU A 243 -18.21 -1.19 25.05
N LYS A 244 -19.12 -0.45 24.41
CA LYS A 244 -19.95 -0.97 23.30
C LYS A 244 -19.12 -1.51 22.14
N ASP A 245 -17.97 -0.90 21.84
CA ASP A 245 -17.11 -1.29 20.73
C ASP A 245 -16.31 -2.55 21.08
N ILE A 246 -15.82 -2.64 22.32
CA ILE A 246 -15.19 -3.84 22.87
C ILE A 246 -16.16 -5.02 22.81
N ILE A 247 -17.40 -4.85 23.29
CA ILE A 247 -18.44 -5.89 23.24
C ILE A 247 -18.69 -6.33 21.79
N ARG A 248 -18.77 -5.38 20.84
CA ARG A 248 -18.99 -5.70 19.42
C ARG A 248 -17.84 -6.52 18.83
N LEU A 249 -16.59 -6.17 19.13
CA LEU A 249 -15.40 -6.89 18.66
C LEU A 249 -15.35 -8.30 19.25
N LYS A 250 -15.65 -8.46 20.56
CA LYS A 250 -15.66 -9.76 21.25
C LYS A 250 -16.68 -10.75 20.69
N ARG A 251 -17.77 -10.26 20.09
CA ARG A 251 -18.79 -11.10 19.44
C ARG A 251 -18.33 -11.67 18.10
N LEU A 252 -17.30 -11.08 17.48
CA LEU A 252 -16.75 -11.61 16.23
C LEU A 252 -16.05 -12.94 16.49
N LYS A 253 -16.37 -13.96 15.67
CA LYS A 253 -15.76 -15.29 15.80
C LYS A 253 -14.23 -15.26 15.75
N LEU A 254 -13.68 -14.37 14.92
CA LEU A 254 -12.23 -14.19 14.77
C LEU A 254 -11.55 -13.63 16.04
N PHE A 255 -12.29 -13.05 16.99
CA PHE A 255 -11.69 -12.51 18.22
C PHE A 255 -11.00 -13.59 19.08
N LYS A 256 -11.41 -14.86 18.95
CA LYS A 256 -10.71 -15.98 19.60
C LYS A 256 -9.25 -16.08 19.15
N LEU A 257 -8.96 -15.83 17.87
CA LEU A 257 -7.60 -15.82 17.35
C LEU A 257 -6.81 -14.65 17.96
N ALA A 258 -7.42 -13.46 18.03
CA ALA A 258 -6.79 -12.31 18.67
C ALA A 258 -6.36 -12.62 20.11
N LYS A 259 -7.22 -13.27 20.91
CA LYS A 259 -6.85 -13.69 22.28
C LYS A 259 -5.65 -14.64 22.33
N ILE A 260 -5.57 -15.58 21.40
CA ILE A 260 -4.44 -16.53 21.32
C ILE A 260 -3.15 -15.78 20.98
N ILE A 261 -3.18 -14.91 19.96
CA ILE A 261 -2.06 -14.04 19.57
C ILE A 261 -1.63 -13.17 20.75
N GLY A 262 -2.60 -12.54 21.42
CA GLY A 262 -2.38 -11.69 22.59
C GLY A 262 -1.63 -12.45 23.69
N LYS A 263 -2.10 -13.64 24.06
CA LYS A 263 -1.44 -14.46 25.09
C LYS A 263 0.01 -14.81 24.72
N LYS A 264 0.27 -15.18 23.46
CA LYS A 264 1.64 -15.45 22.98
C LYS A 264 2.53 -14.20 23.06
N ALA A 265 1.98 -13.04 22.74
CA ALA A 265 2.69 -11.77 22.89
C ALA A 265 2.98 -11.42 24.36
N GLU A 266 2.05 -11.71 25.28
CA GLU A 266 2.29 -11.54 26.73
C GLU A 266 3.45 -12.43 27.21
N GLU A 267 3.47 -13.69 26.78
CA GLU A 267 4.54 -14.66 27.09
C GLU A 267 5.89 -14.23 26.51
N GLU A 268 5.92 -13.77 25.26
CA GLU A 268 7.16 -13.37 24.57
C GLU A 268 7.74 -12.05 25.08
N PHE A 269 6.89 -11.07 25.42
CA PHE A 269 7.34 -9.71 25.77
C PHE A 269 7.29 -9.38 27.26
N GLY A 270 6.73 -10.26 28.09
CA GLY A 270 6.76 -10.14 29.55
C GLY A 270 5.88 -9.01 30.12
N PHE A 271 4.75 -8.68 29.47
CA PHE A 271 3.78 -7.72 29.99
C PHE A 271 2.35 -8.15 29.69
N LEU A 272 1.39 -7.77 30.54
CA LEU A 272 -0.03 -8.03 30.33
C LEU A 272 -0.64 -7.05 29.33
N ILE A 273 -1.38 -7.57 28.35
CA ILE A 273 -2.06 -6.79 27.33
C ILE A 273 -3.46 -6.43 27.84
N LEU A 274 -3.73 -5.12 27.93
CA LEU A 274 -5.06 -4.62 28.29
C LEU A 274 -6.07 -4.94 27.19
N GLU A 275 -7.34 -5.09 27.55
CA GLU A 275 -8.39 -5.46 26.61
C GLU A 275 -8.55 -4.44 25.46
N ASP A 276 -8.45 -3.15 25.76
CA ASP A 276 -8.43 -2.07 24.76
C ASP A 276 -7.26 -2.17 23.77
N GLU A 277 -6.07 -2.55 24.26
CA GLU A 277 -4.86 -2.72 23.44
C GLU A 277 -4.98 -3.93 22.51
N LEU A 278 -5.54 -5.02 23.03
CA LEU A 278 -5.85 -6.21 22.23
C LEU A 278 -6.86 -5.89 21.13
N CYS A 279 -7.93 -5.15 21.47
CA CYS A 279 -8.95 -4.73 20.51
C CYS A 279 -8.39 -3.79 19.44
N GLY A 280 -7.54 -2.82 19.82
CA GLY A 280 -6.87 -1.91 18.89
C GLY A 280 -6.00 -2.66 17.87
N THR A 281 -5.25 -3.65 18.33
CA THR A 281 -4.46 -4.53 17.45
C THR A 281 -5.36 -5.41 16.58
N PHE A 282 -6.41 -5.99 17.15
CA PHE A 282 -7.36 -6.83 16.39
C PHE A 282 -8.06 -6.07 15.26
N ILE A 283 -8.36 -4.79 15.45
CA ILE A 283 -8.89 -3.94 14.38
C ILE A 283 -7.93 -3.90 13.18
N GLN A 284 -6.60 -3.84 13.39
CA GLN A 284 -5.64 -3.85 12.28
C GLN A 284 -5.68 -5.17 11.50
N PHE A 285 -5.84 -6.31 12.18
CA PHE A 285 -6.05 -7.60 11.52
C PHE A 285 -7.35 -7.65 10.71
N LEU A 286 -8.43 -7.04 11.22
CA LEU A 286 -9.70 -6.98 10.47
C LEU A 286 -9.58 -6.10 9.23
N CYS A 287 -8.81 -5.01 9.30
CA CYS A 287 -8.57 -4.13 8.17
C CYS A 287 -7.53 -4.67 7.18
N ALA A 288 -6.77 -5.70 7.53
CA ALA A 288 -5.71 -6.23 6.68
C ALA A 288 -6.25 -6.77 5.33
N ASN A 289 -5.51 -6.51 4.26
CA ASN A 289 -5.74 -7.16 2.97
C ASN A 289 -5.10 -8.55 2.99
N ILE A 290 -5.81 -9.56 2.46
CA ILE A 290 -5.37 -10.95 2.45
C ILE A 290 -5.59 -11.56 1.07
N TYR A 291 -4.66 -12.39 0.63
CA TYR A 291 -4.77 -13.15 -0.61
C TYR A 291 -5.79 -14.28 -0.51
N TYR A 292 -5.87 -14.98 0.63
CA TYR A 292 -6.89 -16.00 0.85
C TYR A 292 -7.22 -16.21 2.33
N ASP A 293 -8.43 -16.75 2.55
CA ASP A 293 -8.97 -17.21 3.82
C ASP A 293 -9.48 -18.65 3.65
N ASN A 294 -8.62 -19.63 3.90
CA ASN A 294 -8.94 -21.06 3.78
C ASN A 294 -9.96 -21.54 4.83
N THR A 295 -10.48 -20.63 5.66
CA THR A 295 -11.53 -20.91 6.64
C THR A 295 -12.94 -20.55 6.15
N LEU A 296 -13.06 -20.06 4.90
CA LEU A 296 -14.31 -19.73 4.23
C LEU A 296 -14.63 -20.77 3.15
N THR A 297 -14.74 -22.05 3.53
CA THR A 297 -14.94 -23.14 2.55
C THR A 297 -16.41 -23.40 2.26
N THR A 298 -17.31 -22.94 3.13
CA THR A 298 -18.76 -23.17 3.00
C THR A 298 -19.57 -21.88 3.03
N LYS A 299 -20.76 -21.89 2.38
CA LYS A 299 -21.72 -20.77 2.43
C LYS A 299 -22.11 -20.42 3.87
N GLU A 300 -22.21 -21.40 4.75
CA GLU A 300 -22.50 -21.20 6.17
C GLU A 300 -21.38 -20.44 6.88
N GLU A 301 -20.12 -20.78 6.64
CA GLU A 301 -18.98 -20.06 7.21
C GLU A 301 -18.90 -18.61 6.71
N ILE A 302 -19.10 -18.40 5.41
CA ILE A 302 -19.16 -17.07 4.80
C ILE A 302 -20.24 -16.24 5.51
N SER A 303 -21.48 -16.75 5.59
CA SER A 303 -22.59 -16.04 6.23
C SER A 303 -22.36 -15.72 7.72
N LYS A 304 -21.62 -16.57 8.44
CA LYS A 304 -21.34 -16.40 9.87
C LYS A 304 -20.14 -15.51 10.17
N ARG A 305 -19.19 -15.36 9.24
CA ARG A 305 -17.92 -14.63 9.46
C ARG A 305 -17.85 -13.32 8.69
N ILE A 306 -18.52 -13.22 7.55
CA ILE A 306 -18.53 -12.04 6.69
C ILE A 306 -19.71 -11.15 7.05
N ASN A 307 -19.49 -9.84 7.04
CA ASN A 307 -20.55 -8.89 7.32
C ASN A 307 -21.60 -8.90 6.20
N LYS A 308 -22.89 -8.78 6.57
CA LYS A 308 -24.00 -8.79 5.61
C LYS A 308 -23.84 -7.73 4.51
N THR A 309 -23.43 -6.51 4.87
CA THR A 309 -23.20 -5.43 3.92
C THR A 309 -22.10 -5.76 2.92
N VAL A 310 -21.01 -6.42 3.35
CA VAL A 310 -19.95 -6.88 2.45
C VAL A 310 -20.51 -7.88 1.43
N MET A 311 -21.27 -8.87 1.89
CA MET A 311 -21.89 -9.85 0.98
C MET A 311 -22.88 -9.21 0.01
N GLU A 312 -23.67 -8.24 0.48
CA GLU A 312 -24.64 -7.51 -0.34
C GLU A 312 -23.94 -6.64 -1.40
N ILE A 313 -22.86 -5.93 -1.06
CA ILE A 313 -22.06 -5.16 -2.03
C ILE A 313 -21.47 -6.10 -3.09
N SER A 314 -20.82 -7.19 -2.67
CA SER A 314 -20.17 -8.12 -3.59
C SER A 314 -21.17 -8.77 -4.55
N ARG A 315 -22.34 -9.23 -4.08
CA ARG A 315 -23.37 -9.83 -4.94
C ARG A 315 -23.91 -8.83 -5.95
N ARG A 316 -24.32 -7.64 -5.48
CA ARG A 316 -24.85 -6.60 -6.38
C ARG A 316 -23.86 -6.18 -7.45
N PHE A 317 -22.57 -6.21 -7.14
CA PHE A 317 -21.55 -5.94 -8.13
C PHE A 317 -21.43 -7.08 -9.15
N ILE A 318 -21.44 -8.35 -8.72
CA ILE A 318 -21.48 -9.48 -9.65
C ILE A 318 -22.72 -9.43 -10.54
N ASP A 319 -23.91 -9.26 -9.97
CA ASP A 319 -25.17 -9.19 -10.72
C ASP A 319 -25.11 -8.07 -11.79
N LEU A 320 -24.59 -6.89 -11.43
CA LEU A 320 -24.39 -5.78 -12.36
C LEU A 320 -23.45 -6.15 -13.52
N VAL A 321 -22.39 -6.90 -13.24
CA VAL A 321 -21.41 -7.31 -14.24
C VAL A 321 -22.00 -8.35 -15.19
N GLU A 322 -22.77 -9.32 -14.67
CA GLU A 322 -23.48 -10.30 -15.48
C GLU A 322 -24.48 -9.63 -16.43
N ASP A 323 -25.26 -8.68 -15.90
CA ASP A 323 -26.24 -7.92 -16.68
C ASP A 323 -25.59 -7.12 -17.82
N GLU A 324 -24.41 -6.51 -17.58
CA GLU A 324 -23.73 -5.68 -18.58
C GLU A 324 -22.90 -6.46 -19.60
N LEU A 325 -22.39 -7.64 -19.23
CA LEU A 325 -21.51 -8.43 -20.08
C LEU A 325 -22.18 -9.67 -20.69
N GLY A 326 -23.37 -10.05 -20.22
CA GLY A 326 -24.07 -11.25 -20.67
C GLY A 326 -23.34 -12.55 -20.34
N VAL A 327 -22.54 -12.58 -19.28
CA VAL A 327 -21.78 -13.76 -18.81
C VAL A 327 -22.34 -14.28 -17.49
N ASN A 328 -22.32 -15.59 -17.27
CA ASN A 328 -22.64 -16.20 -15.98
C ASN A 328 -21.36 -16.27 -15.12
N LEU A 329 -21.24 -15.38 -14.15
CA LEU A 329 -20.18 -15.30 -13.14
C LEU A 329 -20.64 -15.76 -11.75
N ALA A 330 -21.95 -15.90 -11.52
CA ALA A 330 -22.54 -16.26 -10.23
C ALA A 330 -22.08 -17.63 -9.72
N ASP A 331 -21.71 -18.52 -10.63
CA ASP A 331 -21.20 -19.86 -10.30
C ASP A 331 -19.69 -19.88 -9.96
N ASP A 332 -18.94 -18.78 -10.18
CA ASP A 332 -17.53 -18.69 -9.79
C ASP A 332 -17.37 -18.33 -8.32
N ILE A 333 -17.27 -19.37 -7.50
CA ILE A 333 -17.02 -19.25 -6.06
C ILE A 333 -15.70 -18.51 -5.77
N ASN A 334 -14.66 -18.68 -6.60
CA ASN A 334 -13.37 -18.03 -6.37
C ASN A 334 -13.47 -16.52 -6.61
N LEU A 335 -14.08 -16.09 -7.72
CA LEU A 335 -14.35 -14.67 -7.98
C LEU A 335 -15.12 -14.05 -6.81
N PHE A 336 -16.19 -14.72 -6.36
CA PHE A 336 -17.00 -14.21 -5.27
C PHE A 336 -16.22 -14.10 -3.95
N LEU A 337 -15.39 -15.10 -3.64
CA LEU A 337 -14.54 -15.08 -2.46
C LEU A 337 -13.50 -13.96 -2.53
N ASP A 338 -12.77 -13.83 -3.63
CA ASP A 338 -11.73 -12.80 -3.81
C ASP A 338 -12.34 -11.39 -3.73
N LEU A 339 -13.49 -11.18 -4.39
CA LEU A 339 -14.23 -9.92 -4.30
C LEU A 339 -14.72 -9.65 -2.87
N ILE A 340 -15.25 -10.66 -2.16
CA ILE A 340 -15.65 -10.51 -0.76
C ILE A 340 -14.47 -10.12 0.11
N LEU A 341 -13.30 -10.72 -0.08
CA LEU A 341 -12.11 -10.42 0.72
C LEU A 341 -11.66 -8.97 0.51
N HIS A 342 -11.66 -8.50 -0.73
CA HIS A 342 -11.30 -7.12 -1.06
C HIS A 342 -12.34 -6.10 -0.56
N VAL A 343 -13.63 -6.35 -0.79
CA VAL A 343 -14.72 -5.50 -0.27
C VAL A 343 -14.70 -5.49 1.26
N ARG A 344 -14.42 -6.62 1.92
CA ARG A 344 -14.26 -6.71 3.38
C ARG A 344 -13.13 -5.82 3.87
N HIS A 345 -11.98 -5.84 3.19
CA HIS A 345 -10.84 -4.97 3.50
C HIS A 345 -11.26 -3.49 3.48
N ILE A 346 -11.88 -3.02 2.39
CA ILE A 346 -12.36 -1.63 2.26
C ILE A 346 -13.40 -1.32 3.34
N TYR A 347 -14.42 -2.17 3.49
CA TYR A 347 -15.50 -1.98 4.45
C TYR A 347 -14.98 -1.88 5.90
N ASN A 348 -14.00 -2.69 6.27
CA ASN A 348 -13.44 -2.66 7.63
C ASN A 348 -12.65 -1.38 7.90
N HIS A 349 -11.89 -0.86 6.93
CA HIS A 349 -11.23 0.44 7.04
C HIS A 349 -12.25 1.56 7.31
N PHE A 350 -13.37 1.59 6.58
CA PHE A 350 -14.47 2.52 6.84
C PHE A 350 -15.10 2.31 8.22
N ARG A 351 -15.52 1.07 8.51
CA ARG A 351 -16.27 0.70 9.71
C ARG A 351 -15.52 0.97 11.01
N TYR A 352 -14.20 0.80 11.01
CA TYR A 352 -13.35 1.02 12.19
C TYR A 352 -12.61 2.36 12.15
N GLN A 353 -12.86 3.20 11.13
CA GLN A 353 -12.24 4.51 10.96
C GLN A 353 -10.71 4.41 10.98
N VAL A 354 -10.19 3.41 10.26
CA VAL A 354 -8.76 3.23 10.05
C VAL A 354 -8.48 3.66 8.62
N PRO A 355 -7.76 4.75 8.37
CA PRO A 355 -7.39 5.13 7.01
C PRO A 355 -6.56 4.05 6.33
N LYS A 356 -6.72 3.92 5.02
CA LYS A 356 -5.95 2.97 4.22
C LYS A 356 -4.51 3.45 4.04
N ILE A 357 -3.57 2.54 4.16
CA ILE A 357 -2.18 2.82 3.80
C ILE A 357 -2.11 2.82 2.27
N VAL A 358 -1.59 3.89 1.70
CA VAL A 358 -1.43 4.04 0.26
C VAL A 358 0.02 3.77 -0.08
N VAL A 359 0.30 2.59 -0.64
CA VAL A 359 1.61 2.20 -1.17
C VAL A 359 1.44 1.83 -2.64
N ASN A 360 2.48 2.08 -3.45
CA ASN A 360 2.50 1.66 -4.84
C ASN A 360 2.92 0.19 -4.92
N GLU A 361 1.96 -0.73 -4.87
CA GLU A 361 2.22 -2.17 -4.88
C GLU A 361 2.32 -2.78 -6.30
N LEU A 362 1.63 -2.16 -7.26
CA LEU A 362 1.48 -2.71 -8.60
C LEU A 362 2.34 -1.96 -9.60
N ASP A 363 2.96 -2.71 -10.52
CA ASP A 363 3.66 -2.14 -11.66
C ASP A 363 2.65 -1.38 -12.53
N ASN A 364 2.73 -0.05 -12.47
CA ASN A 364 1.86 0.84 -13.22
C ASN A 364 1.97 0.59 -14.73
N ILE A 365 3.08 0.06 -15.24
CA ILE A 365 3.25 -0.24 -16.66
C ILE A 365 2.31 -1.39 -17.06
N ILE A 366 2.27 -2.46 -16.27
CA ILE A 366 1.40 -3.61 -16.53
C ILE A 366 -0.07 -3.22 -16.37
N LEU A 367 -0.39 -2.50 -15.29
CA LEU A 367 -1.76 -2.02 -15.05
C LEU A 367 -2.27 -1.11 -16.16
N ASN A 368 -1.46 -0.15 -16.60
CA ASN A 368 -1.87 0.76 -17.66
C ASN A 368 -2.13 0.01 -18.97
N ARG A 369 -1.30 -0.99 -19.31
CA ARG A 369 -1.56 -1.86 -20.48
C ARG A 369 -2.85 -2.65 -20.33
N ILE A 370 -3.15 -3.18 -19.14
CA ILE A 370 -4.40 -3.90 -18.89
C ILE A 370 -5.60 -2.96 -19.09
N LYS A 371 -5.53 -1.73 -18.54
CA LYS A 371 -6.57 -0.70 -18.67
C LYS A 371 -6.79 -0.29 -20.12
N GLU A 372 -5.71 -0.02 -20.86
CA GLU A 372 -5.75 0.39 -22.27
C GLU A 372 -6.38 -0.69 -23.16
N ASN A 373 -6.08 -1.95 -22.89
CA ASN A 373 -6.59 -3.08 -23.68
C ASN A 373 -8.02 -3.48 -23.31
N ASN A 374 -8.51 -3.11 -22.11
CA ASN A 374 -9.81 -3.55 -21.59
C ASN A 374 -10.64 -2.39 -21.01
N PRO A 375 -10.90 -1.32 -21.79
CA PRO A 375 -11.59 -0.12 -21.29
C PRO A 375 -12.99 -0.43 -20.74
N ASN A 376 -13.72 -1.36 -21.38
CA ASN A 376 -15.05 -1.77 -20.93
C ASN A 376 -15.02 -2.38 -19.52
N ILE A 377 -14.02 -3.22 -19.21
CA ILE A 377 -13.87 -3.84 -17.88
C ILE A 377 -13.61 -2.78 -16.81
N ILE A 378 -12.81 -1.75 -17.14
CA ILE A 378 -12.54 -0.62 -16.25
C ILE A 378 -13.81 0.21 -16.04
N GLU A 379 -14.56 0.51 -17.09
CA GLU A 379 -15.81 1.27 -16.99
C GLU A 379 -16.81 0.57 -16.07
N ILE A 380 -17.02 -0.74 -16.26
CA ILE A 380 -17.90 -1.56 -15.41
C ILE A 380 -17.38 -1.58 -13.96
N SER A 381 -16.07 -1.75 -13.77
CA SER A 381 -15.46 -1.78 -12.43
C SER A 381 -15.65 -0.47 -11.67
N ASN A 382 -15.65 0.68 -12.36
CA ASN A 382 -15.92 1.98 -11.74
C ASN A 382 -17.34 2.08 -11.16
N LYS A 383 -18.32 1.35 -11.71
CA LYS A 383 -19.71 1.38 -11.23
C LYS A 383 -19.86 0.81 -9.81
N ILE A 384 -18.85 0.11 -9.29
CA ILE A 384 -18.84 -0.30 -7.88
C ILE A 384 -18.85 0.91 -6.93
N ILE A 385 -18.33 2.06 -7.35
CA ILE A 385 -18.36 3.32 -6.56
C ILE A 385 -19.79 3.67 -6.19
N ASP A 386 -20.73 3.54 -7.12
CA ASP A 386 -22.15 3.86 -6.89
C ASP A 386 -22.77 2.88 -5.88
N ILE A 387 -22.40 1.60 -5.95
CA ILE A 387 -22.85 0.59 -4.98
C ILE A 387 -22.33 0.93 -3.59
N PHE A 388 -21.05 1.27 -3.42
CA PHE A 388 -20.48 1.66 -2.13
C PHE A 388 -21.08 2.97 -1.60
N SER A 389 -21.35 3.93 -2.49
CA SER A 389 -21.95 5.23 -2.14
C SER A 389 -23.35 5.08 -1.52
N GLN A 390 -24.13 4.08 -1.94
CA GLN A 390 -25.43 3.76 -1.34
C GLN A 390 -25.34 3.30 0.12
N TYR A 391 -24.17 2.81 0.55
CA TYR A 391 -23.87 2.48 1.95
C TYR A 391 -23.09 3.58 2.67
N GLN A 392 -22.95 4.77 2.05
CA GLN A 392 -22.19 5.91 2.56
C GLN A 392 -20.68 5.62 2.73
N ILE A 393 -20.14 4.70 1.93
CA ILE A 393 -18.74 4.29 1.99
C ILE A 393 -17.98 4.98 0.85
N ASN A 394 -17.39 6.14 1.12
CA ASN A 394 -16.71 6.97 0.12
C ASN A 394 -15.20 6.99 0.32
N ILE A 395 -14.59 5.82 0.44
CA ILE A 395 -13.15 5.66 0.72
C ILE A 395 -12.41 4.82 -0.33
N LEU A 396 -13.09 4.48 -1.44
CA LEU A 396 -12.47 3.74 -2.52
C LEU A 396 -11.37 4.57 -3.17
N SER A 397 -10.25 3.92 -3.41
CA SER A 397 -9.12 4.47 -4.17
C SER A 397 -9.14 3.94 -5.60
N GLU A 398 -8.45 4.62 -6.51
CA GLU A 398 -8.24 4.12 -7.88
C GLU A 398 -7.64 2.70 -7.88
N ARG A 399 -6.73 2.42 -6.94
CA ARG A 399 -6.11 1.09 -6.79
C ARG A 399 -7.10 -0.02 -6.45
N ASP A 400 -8.17 0.30 -5.73
CA ASP A 400 -9.20 -0.68 -5.41
C ASP A 400 -9.98 -1.07 -6.67
N ILE A 401 -10.27 -0.07 -7.50
CA ILE A 401 -10.95 -0.25 -8.78
C ILE A 401 -10.06 -1.06 -9.72
N ASP A 402 -8.76 -0.75 -9.78
CA ASP A 402 -7.78 -1.48 -10.59
C ASP A 402 -7.72 -2.96 -10.20
N TYR A 403 -7.70 -3.24 -8.89
CA TYR A 403 -7.68 -4.61 -8.40
C TYR A 403 -8.97 -5.36 -8.76
N ILE A 404 -10.12 -4.73 -8.56
CA ILE A 404 -11.43 -5.30 -8.92
C ILE A 404 -11.49 -5.58 -10.43
N ALA A 405 -10.98 -4.67 -11.25
CA ALA A 405 -10.94 -4.85 -12.71
C ALA A 405 -10.08 -6.04 -13.13
N ILE A 406 -8.95 -6.29 -12.47
CA ILE A 406 -8.11 -7.47 -12.74
C ILE A 406 -8.85 -8.76 -12.37
N LEU A 407 -9.50 -8.80 -11.20
CA LEU A 407 -10.31 -9.96 -10.80
C LEU A 407 -11.40 -10.26 -11.83
N LEU A 408 -12.07 -9.20 -12.27
CA LEU A 408 -13.17 -9.28 -13.21
C LEU A 408 -12.69 -9.71 -14.61
N LEU A 409 -11.58 -9.14 -15.09
CA LEU A 409 -10.96 -9.57 -16.35
C LEU A 409 -10.65 -11.07 -16.34
N SER A 410 -10.00 -11.55 -15.27
CA SER A 410 -9.64 -12.97 -15.14
C SER A 410 -10.87 -13.88 -15.11
N ALA A 411 -11.98 -13.43 -14.52
CA ALA A 411 -13.21 -14.21 -14.47
C ALA A 411 -13.94 -14.19 -15.82
N VAL A 412 -14.08 -13.03 -16.45
CA VAL A 412 -14.74 -12.90 -17.75
C VAL A 412 -14.03 -13.75 -18.80
N GLU A 413 -12.70 -13.72 -18.87
CA GLU A 413 -11.92 -14.57 -19.82
C GLU A 413 -12.17 -16.08 -19.63
N LYS A 414 -12.52 -16.51 -18.42
CA LYS A 414 -12.82 -17.92 -18.11
C LYS A 414 -14.23 -18.33 -18.55
N PHE A 415 -15.20 -17.42 -18.51
CA PHE A 415 -16.62 -17.72 -18.80
C PHE A 415 -17.10 -17.21 -20.16
N THR A 416 -16.31 -16.40 -20.87
CA THR A 416 -16.60 -16.09 -22.26
C THR A 416 -16.56 -17.36 -23.09
N GLU A 417 -17.70 -17.75 -23.67
CA GLU A 417 -17.77 -18.84 -24.63
C GLU A 417 -16.78 -18.57 -25.78
N LYS A 418 -15.99 -19.58 -26.13
CA LYS A 418 -15.08 -19.47 -27.26
C LYS A 418 -15.87 -19.56 -28.55
N THR A 419 -15.60 -18.65 -29.48
CA THR A 419 -16.11 -18.76 -30.84
C THR A 419 -15.43 -19.93 -31.52
N LYS A 420 -16.20 -20.92 -31.94
CA LYS A 420 -15.67 -22.11 -32.62
C LYS A 420 -15.42 -21.77 -34.07
N ALA A 421 -14.18 -21.85 -34.50
CA ALA A 421 -13.78 -21.58 -35.87
C ALA A 421 -13.21 -22.81 -36.57
N ILE A 422 -13.50 -22.90 -37.86
CA ILE A 422 -12.84 -23.84 -38.77
C ILE A 422 -11.97 -23.06 -39.73
N ILE A 423 -10.77 -23.59 -39.96
CA ILE A 423 -9.84 -23.03 -40.92
C ILE A 423 -9.89 -23.84 -42.21
N ILE A 424 -10.07 -23.15 -43.34
CA ILE A 424 -10.13 -23.74 -44.68
C ILE A 424 -9.02 -23.14 -45.55
N ASN A 425 -8.03 -23.92 -45.98
CA ASN A 425 -7.00 -23.42 -46.88
C ASN A 425 -6.35 -24.52 -47.74
N ASN A 426 -5.48 -24.12 -48.66
CA ASN A 426 -4.67 -25.03 -49.49
C ASN A 426 -3.16 -24.89 -49.23
N GLU A 427 -2.80 -24.29 -48.09
CA GLU A 427 -1.41 -24.03 -47.74
C GLU A 427 -0.71 -25.28 -47.20
N THR A 428 0.62 -25.26 -47.15
CA THR A 428 1.38 -26.38 -46.57
C THR A 428 1.07 -26.52 -45.07
N PHE A 429 1.19 -27.75 -44.55
CA PHE A 429 0.98 -28.05 -43.13
C PHE A 429 1.74 -27.08 -42.19
N ALA A 430 3.01 -26.75 -42.54
CA ALA A 430 3.82 -25.83 -41.74
C ALA A 430 3.23 -24.40 -41.67
N ILE A 431 2.68 -23.90 -42.78
CA ILE A 431 2.03 -22.57 -42.82
C ILE A 431 0.72 -22.62 -42.02
N ASN A 432 -0.03 -23.72 -42.08
CA ASN A 432 -1.28 -23.91 -41.34
C ASN A 432 -1.06 -23.90 -39.84
N GLU A 433 -0.07 -24.68 -39.37
CA GLU A 433 0.33 -24.69 -37.97
C GLU A 433 0.77 -23.31 -37.50
N LEU A 434 1.56 -22.59 -38.29
CA LEU A 434 1.97 -21.22 -37.95
C LEU A 434 0.76 -20.28 -37.84
N MET A 435 -0.20 -20.39 -38.76
CA MET A 435 -1.41 -19.57 -38.76
C MET A 435 -2.31 -19.88 -37.56
N ILE A 436 -2.57 -21.17 -37.28
CA ILE A 436 -3.33 -21.64 -36.12
C ILE A 436 -2.70 -21.12 -34.84
N ASN A 437 -1.40 -21.33 -34.67
CA ASN A 437 -0.68 -20.91 -33.46
C ASN A 437 -0.75 -19.38 -33.27
N ARG A 438 -0.61 -18.59 -34.35
CA ARG A 438 -0.75 -17.13 -34.28
C ARG A 438 -2.17 -16.68 -33.95
N LEU A 439 -3.19 -17.32 -34.51
CA LEU A 439 -4.59 -17.01 -34.22
C LEU A 439 -4.91 -17.31 -32.75
N ILE A 440 -4.58 -18.51 -32.27
CA ILE A 440 -4.82 -18.93 -30.89
C ILE A 440 -4.03 -18.07 -29.90
N SER A 441 -2.79 -17.69 -30.22
CA SER A 441 -1.99 -16.83 -29.33
C SER A 441 -2.47 -15.38 -29.29
N SER A 442 -3.20 -14.92 -30.30
CA SER A 442 -3.60 -13.51 -30.45
C SER A 442 -5.07 -13.25 -30.10
N ILE A 443 -5.91 -14.29 -30.09
CA ILE A 443 -7.36 -14.20 -29.88
C ILE A 443 -7.77 -15.26 -28.85
N SER A 444 -7.87 -14.87 -27.58
CA SER A 444 -8.11 -15.77 -26.45
C SER A 444 -9.49 -16.44 -26.47
N ASN A 445 -10.49 -15.77 -27.03
CA ASN A 445 -11.88 -16.24 -27.16
C ASN A 445 -12.18 -16.93 -28.51
N LEU A 446 -11.14 -17.38 -29.22
CA LEU A 446 -11.25 -18.18 -30.44
C LEU A 446 -10.79 -19.62 -30.17
N GLU A 447 -11.62 -20.59 -30.55
CA GLU A 447 -11.29 -22.02 -30.51
C GLU A 447 -11.24 -22.55 -31.93
N ILE A 448 -10.09 -23.06 -32.38
CA ILE A 448 -10.01 -23.74 -33.67
C ILE A 448 -10.44 -25.20 -33.47
N ILE A 449 -11.63 -25.54 -33.94
CA ILE A 449 -12.21 -26.88 -33.74
C ILE A 449 -11.84 -27.87 -34.84
N ASP A 450 -11.49 -27.38 -36.04
CA ASP A 450 -11.02 -28.21 -37.14
C ASP A 450 -10.21 -27.39 -38.17
N HIS A 451 -9.40 -28.09 -38.94
CA HIS A 451 -8.70 -27.58 -40.12
C HIS A 451 -8.98 -28.49 -41.31
N ILE A 452 -9.43 -27.91 -42.42
CA ILE A 452 -9.77 -28.65 -43.63
C ILE A 452 -9.12 -28.03 -44.86
N TYR A 453 -8.79 -28.89 -45.83
CA TYR A 453 -8.30 -28.45 -47.12
C TYR A 453 -9.45 -28.08 -48.07
N ASN A 454 -9.25 -27.17 -49.03
CA ASN A 454 -10.35 -26.71 -49.91
C ASN A 454 -11.00 -27.87 -50.69
N GLN A 455 -10.24 -28.92 -51.00
CA GLN A 455 -10.73 -30.11 -51.70
C GLN A 455 -11.66 -30.99 -50.84
N ASP A 456 -11.60 -30.84 -49.51
CA ASP A 456 -12.32 -31.67 -48.54
C ASP A 456 -13.52 -30.94 -47.89
N ILE A 457 -13.93 -29.80 -48.46
CA ILE A 457 -15.07 -29.02 -47.97
C ILE A 457 -16.34 -29.86 -48.05
N ASN A 458 -16.98 -30.10 -46.90
CA ASN A 458 -18.24 -30.82 -46.79
C ASN A 458 -19.07 -30.24 -45.64
N HIS A 459 -20.37 -30.03 -45.85
CA HIS A 459 -21.31 -29.53 -44.83
C HIS A 459 -21.25 -30.29 -43.49
N LYS A 460 -20.93 -31.59 -43.49
CA LYS A 460 -20.75 -32.34 -42.23
C LYS A 460 -19.55 -31.87 -41.41
N LYS A 461 -18.45 -31.49 -42.06
CA LYS A 461 -17.22 -31.02 -41.40
C LYS A 461 -17.36 -29.58 -40.91
N LEU A 462 -18.21 -28.77 -41.56
CA LEU A 462 -18.46 -27.38 -41.17
C LEU A 462 -19.44 -27.24 -39.99
N LYS A 463 -20.06 -28.34 -39.55
CA LYS A 463 -21.13 -28.31 -38.55
C LYS A 463 -20.57 -28.00 -37.16
N GLY A 464 -21.16 -27.01 -36.49
CA GLY A 464 -20.79 -26.61 -35.12
C GLY A 464 -19.71 -25.53 -35.04
N ALA A 465 -19.24 -25.02 -36.19
CA ALA A 465 -18.46 -23.80 -36.25
C ALA A 465 -19.37 -22.57 -36.24
N ASP A 466 -19.02 -21.59 -35.43
CA ASP A 466 -19.59 -20.25 -35.46
C ASP A 466 -18.93 -19.38 -36.54
N LEU A 467 -17.68 -19.72 -36.92
CA LEU A 467 -16.86 -18.93 -37.83
C LEU A 467 -16.08 -19.82 -38.82
N ILE A 468 -15.93 -19.33 -40.06
CA ILE A 468 -15.07 -19.94 -41.06
C ILE A 468 -13.98 -18.94 -41.45
N ILE A 469 -12.71 -19.37 -41.38
CA ILE A 469 -11.52 -18.57 -41.70
C ILE A 469 -10.82 -19.22 -42.89
N THR A 470 -10.39 -18.44 -43.87
CA THR A 470 -9.69 -18.94 -45.06
C THR A 470 -8.56 -18.03 -45.51
N SER A 471 -7.58 -18.56 -46.25
CA SER A 471 -6.51 -17.75 -46.83
C SER A 471 -6.85 -17.18 -48.21
N ASN A 472 -7.89 -17.70 -48.88
CA ASN A 472 -8.29 -17.32 -50.23
C ASN A 472 -9.83 -17.23 -50.32
N GLN A 473 -10.35 -16.39 -51.21
CA GLN A 473 -11.81 -16.30 -51.41
C GLN A 473 -12.38 -17.65 -51.88
N LEU A 474 -13.39 -18.17 -51.16
CA LEU A 474 -14.09 -19.40 -51.51
C LEU A 474 -15.44 -19.05 -52.15
N VAL A 475 -15.69 -19.55 -53.37
CA VAL A 475 -16.96 -19.35 -54.08
C VAL A 475 -18.12 -20.07 -53.38
N THR A 476 -17.83 -21.20 -52.75
CA THR A 476 -18.80 -22.06 -52.05
C THR A 476 -19.17 -21.57 -50.66
N LEU A 477 -18.40 -20.65 -50.08
CA LEU A 477 -18.56 -20.12 -48.71
C LEU A 477 -18.25 -18.62 -48.72
N PRO A 478 -19.12 -17.78 -49.33
CA PRO A 478 -18.90 -16.34 -49.42
C PRO A 478 -18.85 -15.63 -48.06
N GLU A 479 -19.39 -16.25 -47.01
CA GLU A 479 -19.40 -15.76 -45.63
C GLU A 479 -18.08 -16.00 -44.86
N ALA A 480 -17.14 -16.75 -45.44
CA ALA A 480 -15.85 -17.02 -44.81
C ALA A 480 -14.99 -15.75 -44.72
N ILE A 481 -14.30 -15.57 -43.58
CA ILE A 481 -13.34 -14.48 -43.42
C ILE A 481 -12.05 -14.84 -44.14
N VAL A 482 -11.67 -14.03 -45.12
CA VAL A 482 -10.38 -14.16 -45.81
C VAL A 482 -9.31 -13.40 -45.03
N ILE A 483 -8.22 -14.08 -44.70
CA ILE A 483 -7.07 -13.53 -43.98
C ILE A 483 -5.75 -13.84 -44.71
N SER A 484 -4.70 -13.09 -44.38
CA SER A 484 -3.35 -13.46 -44.81
C SER A 484 -2.89 -14.77 -44.14
N PRO A 485 -2.19 -15.69 -44.86
CA PRO A 485 -1.55 -16.86 -44.24
C PRO A 485 -0.59 -16.52 -43.09
N LEU A 486 -0.07 -15.28 -43.07
CA LEU A 486 0.81 -14.78 -42.02
C LEU A 486 0.08 -14.14 -40.83
N VAL A 487 -1.26 -14.03 -40.85
CA VAL A 487 -2.08 -13.41 -39.78
C VAL A 487 -1.59 -12.00 -39.43
N LYS A 488 -1.92 -11.02 -40.27
CA LYS A 488 -1.61 -9.62 -40.01
C LYS A 488 -2.48 -9.06 -38.87
N GLN A 489 -2.08 -7.92 -38.31
CA GLN A 489 -2.88 -7.25 -37.26
C GLN A 489 -4.29 -6.87 -37.73
N GLU A 490 -4.43 -6.48 -39.00
CA GLU A 490 -5.73 -6.20 -39.63
C GLU A 490 -6.64 -7.45 -39.64
N ASP A 491 -6.07 -8.64 -39.91
CA ASP A 491 -6.80 -9.91 -39.90
C ASP A 491 -7.32 -10.23 -38.49
N ILE A 492 -6.51 -9.98 -37.46
CA ILE A 492 -6.90 -10.18 -36.05
C ILE A 492 -8.06 -9.25 -35.68
N GLN A 493 -8.00 -7.99 -36.09
CA GLN A 493 -9.08 -7.01 -35.84
C GLN A 493 -10.38 -7.41 -36.56
N LEU A 494 -10.28 -7.91 -37.79
CA LEU A 494 -11.43 -8.38 -38.57
C LEU A 494 -12.12 -9.56 -37.88
N ILE A 495 -11.34 -10.58 -37.47
CA ILE A 495 -11.87 -11.75 -36.75
C ILE A 495 -12.51 -11.32 -35.43
N ARG A 496 -11.86 -10.47 -34.63
CA ARG A 496 -12.43 -9.95 -33.37
C ARG A 496 -13.76 -9.21 -33.58
N SER A 497 -13.86 -8.41 -34.64
CA SER A 497 -15.10 -7.70 -34.98
C SER A 497 -16.22 -8.68 -35.32
N ARG A 498 -15.92 -9.75 -36.05
CA ARG A 498 -16.93 -10.78 -36.38
C ARG A 498 -17.36 -11.59 -35.17
N ILE A 499 -16.42 -11.96 -34.29
CA ILE A 499 -16.71 -12.62 -33.02
C ILE A 499 -17.69 -11.78 -32.20
N LYS A 500 -17.47 -10.46 -32.11
CA LYS A 500 -18.35 -9.54 -31.38
C LYS A 500 -19.78 -9.55 -31.94
N LEU A 501 -19.93 -9.47 -33.27
CA LEU A 501 -21.25 -9.54 -33.92
C LEU A 501 -21.97 -10.87 -33.66
N LEU A 502 -21.24 -11.99 -33.70
CA LEU A 502 -21.81 -13.32 -33.42
C LEU A 502 -22.26 -13.46 -31.96
N ALA A 503 -21.59 -12.79 -31.02
CA ALA A 503 -22.02 -12.76 -29.62
C ALA A 503 -23.31 -11.93 -29.44
N GLU A 504 -23.45 -10.80 -30.15
CA GLU A 504 -24.66 -9.96 -30.14
C GLU A 504 -25.88 -10.71 -30.74
N ASP A 505 -25.70 -11.47 -31.82
CA ASP A 505 -26.76 -12.27 -32.46
C ASP A 505 -27.24 -13.45 -31.58
N LYS A 506 -26.38 -13.99 -30.71
CA LYS A 506 -26.73 -15.08 -29.76
C LYS A 506 -27.48 -14.58 -28.52
N ALA A 507 -27.43 -13.29 -28.23
CA ALA A 507 -28.06 -12.67 -27.06
C ALA A 507 -29.51 -12.19 -27.30
N LEU A 508 -29.96 -12.22 -28.56
CA LEU A 508 -31.34 -11.94 -29.02
C LEU A 508 -32.12 -13.25 -29.17
#